data_AF-A0A2A5DL74-F1
#
_entry.id   AF-A0A2A5DL74-F1
#
_cell.length_a   1.000
_cell.length_b   1.000
_cell.length_c   1.000
_cell.angle_alpha   90.00
_cell.angle_beta   90.00
_cell.angle_gamma   90.00
#
_symmetry.space_group_name_H-M   'P 1'
#
loop_
_entity.id
_entity.type
_entity.pdbx_description
1 polymer ?
#
loop_
_entity_poly.entity_id
_entity_poly.type
_entity_poly.pdbx_seq_one_letter_code
_entity_poly.pdbx_strand_id
1 'polypeptide(L)' 'MTKEEFKFIYDSGDDKKLREVIVEMNKEHTFKELSTFAWVTYSSFQVKVKKLSLTSNKKVVKRRTNISLS' A
#
# COMPACT_ATOMS: atom_id res chain seq x y z
N MET A 1 1.17 13.58 -3.72
CA MET A 1 1.91 12.65 -4.59
C MET A 1 0.93 11.94 -5.49
N THR A 2 1.19 11.90 -6.79
CA THR A 2 0.36 11.21 -7.78
C THR A 2 0.68 9.71 -7.83
N LYS A 3 -0.19 8.93 -8.48
CA LYS A 3 0.03 7.48 -8.67
C LYS A 3 1.28 7.20 -9.53
N GLU A 4 1.54 8.07 -10.49
CA GLU A 4 2.67 7.96 -11.43
C GLU A 4 3.99 8.22 -10.71
N GLU A 5 4.03 9.20 -9.81
CA GLU A 5 5.19 9.48 -8.95
C GLU A 5 5.49 8.29 -8.02
N PHE A 6 4.45 7.69 -7.42
CA PHE A 6 4.62 6.52 -6.56
C PHE A 6 5.20 5.32 -7.34
N LYS A 7 4.68 5.05 -8.55
CA LYS A 7 5.21 4.01 -9.42
C LYS A 7 6.68 4.25 -9.76
N PHE A 8 7.03 5.49 -10.14
CA PHE A 8 8.41 5.83 -10.47
C PHE A 8 9.37 5.57 -9.31
N ILE A 9 8.97 5.91 -8.08
CA ILE A 9 9.75 5.64 -6.87
C ILE A 9 9.81 4.15 -6.55
N TYR A 10 8.74 3.39 -6.82
CA TYR A 10 8.74 1.95 -6.64
C TYR A 10 9.72 1.25 -7.60
N ASP A 11 9.76 1.70 -8.85
CA ASP A 11 10.62 1.14 -9.90
C ASP A 11 12.08 1.60 -9.79
N SER A 12 12.37 2.70 -9.08
CA SER A 12 13.74 3.21 -8.92
C SER A 12 14.66 2.29 -8.12
N GLY A 13 14.09 1.37 -7.33
CA GLY A 13 14.85 0.47 -6.46
C GLY A 13 15.48 1.14 -5.24
N ASP A 14 15.21 2.43 -4.99
CA ASP A 14 15.67 3.13 -3.79
C ASP A 14 14.78 2.79 -2.59
N ASP A 15 15.23 1.82 -1.81
CA ASP A 15 14.50 1.32 -0.64
C ASP A 15 14.30 2.37 0.45
N LYS A 16 15.21 3.35 0.59
CA LYS A 16 15.06 4.40 1.60
C LYS A 16 13.95 5.36 1.20
N LYS A 17 14.00 5.85 -0.05
CA LYS A 17 12.99 6.76 -0.59
C LYS A 17 11.62 6.07 -0.67
N LEU A 18 11.60 4.81 -1.09
CA LEU A 18 10.39 4.01 -1.15
C LEU A 18 9.77 3.84 0.25
N ARG A 19 10.60 3.62 1.29
CA ARG A 19 10.11 3.52 2.67
C ARG A 19 9.44 4.80 3.14
N GLU A 20 10.09 5.95 2.95
CA GLU A 20 9.55 7.27 3.34
C GLU A 20 8.21 7.54 2.65
N VAL A 21 8.16 7.28 1.34
CA VAL A 21 6.98 7.47 0.51
C VAL A 21 5.83 6.54 0.92
N ILE A 22 6.11 5.26 1.17
CA ILE A 22 5.09 4.32 1.65
C ILE A 22 4.58 4.75 3.02
N VAL A 23 5.44 5.20 3.94
CA VAL A 23 4.99 5.68 5.27
C VAL A 23 4.04 6.88 5.12
N GLU A 24 4.37 7.83 4.26
CA GLU A 24 3.54 9.01 4.02
C GLU A 24 2.18 8.62 3.42
N MET A 25 2.18 7.83 2.35
CA MET A 25 0.93 7.43 1.68
C MET A 25 0.09 6.46 2.50
N ASN A 26 0.72 5.65 3.34
CA ASN A 26 0.03 4.71 4.22
C ASN A 26 -0.78 5.42 5.31
N LYS A 27 -0.58 6.73 5.56
CA LYS A 27 -1.47 7.52 6.42
C LYS A 27 -2.88 7.57 5.86
N GLU A 28 -3.02 7.66 4.54
CA GLU A 28 -4.32 7.86 3.87
C GLU A 28 -4.83 6.59 3.18
N HIS A 29 -3.92 5.78 2.64
CA HIS A 29 -4.18 4.61 1.82
C HIS A 29 -3.71 3.31 2.49
N THR A 30 -4.34 2.20 2.11
CA THR A 30 -3.94 0.85 2.51
C THR A 30 -2.85 0.29 1.60
N PHE A 31 -2.09 -0.70 2.07
CA PHE A 31 -1.12 -1.41 1.21
C PHE A 31 -1.73 -2.02 -0.04
N LYS A 32 -3.03 -2.36 -0.03
CA LYS A 32 -3.72 -2.86 -1.20
C LYS A 32 -3.90 -1.76 -2.26
N GLU A 33 -4.24 -0.54 -1.84
CA GLU A 33 -4.31 0.60 -2.76
C GLU A 33 -2.92 0.98 -3.27
N LEU A 34 -1.91 0.98 -2.40
CA LEU A 34 -0.53 1.25 -2.80
C LEU A 34 0.00 0.22 -3.80
N SER A 35 -0.38 -1.07 -3.67
CA SER A 35 -0.03 -2.07 -4.69
C SER A 35 -0.63 -1.77 -6.05
N THR A 36 -1.85 -1.22 -6.09
CA THR A 36 -2.50 -0.76 -7.33
C THR A 36 -1.77 0.44 -7.93
N PHE A 37 -1.27 1.37 -7.10
CA PHE A 37 -0.52 2.54 -7.58
C PHE A 37 0.83 2.15 -8.17
N ALA A 38 1.51 1.15 -7.60
CA ALA A 38 2.74 0.59 -8.15
C ALA A 38 2.53 -0.39 -9.33
N TRP A 39 1.29 -0.65 -9.75
CA TRP A 39 0.95 -1.66 -10.77
C TRP A 39 1.55 -3.05 -10.50
N VAL A 40 1.59 -3.45 -9.23
CA VAL A 40 2.05 -4.78 -8.83
C VAL A 40 0.94 -5.53 -8.11
N THR A 41 1.09 -6.85 -8.04
CA THR A 41 0.19 -7.67 -7.22
C THR A 41 0.38 -7.34 -5.74
N TYR A 42 -0.70 -7.47 -4.96
CA TYR A 42 -0.66 -7.23 -3.52
C TYR A 42 0.35 -8.15 -2.81
N SER A 43 0.52 -9.39 -3.28
CA SER A 43 1.50 -10.34 -2.74
C SER A 43 2.95 -9.86 -2.93
N SER A 44 3.31 -9.41 -4.14
CA SER A 44 4.64 -8.84 -4.42
C SER A 44 4.89 -7.59 -3.59
N PHE A 45 3.88 -6.72 -3.49
CA PHE A 45 3.96 -5.53 -2.65
C PHE A 45 4.14 -5.87 -1.16
N GLN A 46 3.40 -6.87 -0.65
CA GLN A 46 3.52 -7.36 0.73
C GLN A 46 4.94 -7.86 1.05
N VAL A 47 5.60 -8.56 0.11
CA VAL A 47 6.98 -8.99 0.30
C VAL A 47 7.91 -7.78 0.39
N LYS A 48 7.72 -6.76 -0.46
CA LYS A 48 8.53 -5.54 -0.46
C LYS A 48 8.38 -4.76 0.85
N VAL A 49 7.15 -4.48 1.29
CA VAL A 49 6.91 -3.74 2.54
C VAL A 49 7.35 -4.50 3.79
N LYS A 50 7.31 -5.85 3.77
CA LYS A 50 7.89 -6.67 4.84
C LYS A 50 9.41 -6.52 4.92
N LYS A 51 10.11 -6.50 3.77
CA LYS A 51 11.56 -6.24 3.72
C LYS A 51 11.91 -4.86 4.27
N LEU A 52 11.03 -3.88 4.08
CA LEU A 52 11.17 -2.51 4.60
C LEU A 52 10.71 -2.34 6.06
N SER A 53 10.30 -3.42 6.73
CA SER A 53 9.77 -3.40 8.10
C SER A 53 8.59 -2.43 8.28
N LEU A 54 7.69 -2.38 7.30
CA LEU A 54 6.51 -1.50 7.31
C LEU A 54 5.23 -2.28 7.61
N THR A 55 4.34 -1.65 8.38
CA THR A 55 3.00 -2.16 8.70
C THR A 55 1.92 -1.35 8.01
N SER A 56 0.95 -2.04 7.40
CA SER A 56 -0.18 -1.38 6.74
C SER A 56 -1.01 -0.63 7.77
N ASN A 57 -1.51 0.53 7.37
CA ASN A 57 -2.57 1.18 8.10
C ASN A 57 -3.76 0.23 8.15
N LYS A 58 -4.13 -0.17 9.38
CA LYS A 58 -5.32 -0.96 9.66
C LYS A 58 -6.54 -0.05 9.64
N LYS A 59 -6.71 0.75 8.57
CA LYS A 59 -8.00 1.36 8.26
C LYS A 59 -8.93 0.16 8.16
N VAL A 60 -9.64 -0.11 9.25
CA VAL A 60 -10.45 -1.31 9.42
C VAL A 60 -11.42 -1.20 8.28
N VAL A 61 -11.21 -2.00 7.23
CA VAL A 61 -12.21 -2.24 6.22
C VAL A 61 -13.29 -2.98 7.00
N LYS A 62 -14.11 -2.24 7.75
CA LYS A 62 -15.41 -2.70 8.21
C LYS A 62 -16.12 -3.00 6.91
N ARG A 63 -15.94 -4.22 6.38
CA ARG A 63 -16.95 -4.85 5.58
C ARG A 63 -18.17 -4.79 6.48
N ARG A 64 -19.03 -3.77 6.27
CA ARG A 64 -20.42 -3.87 6.67
C ARG A 64 -20.94 -5.02 5.85
N THR A 65 -20.82 -6.23 6.38
CA THR A 65 -21.63 -7.34 5.92
C THR A 65 -23.03 -6.97 6.38
N ASN A 66 -23.76 -6.20 5.57
CA ASN A 66 -25.21 -6.12 5.65
C ASN A 66 -25.72 -7.49 5.19
N ILE A 67 -25.60 -8.48 6.07
CA ILE A 67 -26.43 -9.68 5.96
C ILE A 67 -27.77 -9.23 6.53
N SER A 68 -28.67 -8.82 5.64
CA SER A 68 -30.09 -8.85 5.94
C SER A 68 -30.41 -10.30 6.28
N LEU A 69 -30.58 -10.60 7.56
CA LEU A 69 -31.25 -11.82 8.01
C LEU A 69 -32.70 -11.67 7.59
N SER A 70 -33.02 -12.28 6.44
CA SER A 70 -34.39 -12.57 6.01
C SER A 70 -34.92 -13.76 6.80
#